data_AF-A0A5B7BHR3-F1
#
_entry.id   AF-A0A5B7BHR3-F1
#
_cell.length_a   1.000
_cell.length_b   1.000
_cell.length_c   1.000
_cell.angle_alpha   90.00
_cell.angle_beta   90.00
_cell.angle_gamma   90.00
#
_symmetry.space_group_name_H-M   'P 1'
#
loop_
_entity.id
_entity.type
_entity.pdbx_description
1 polymer ?
#
loop_
_entity_poly.entity_id
_entity_poly.type
_entity_poly.pdbx_seq_one_letter_code
_entity_poly.pdbx_strand_id
1 'polypeptide(L)'
;KSDSVVNDVMALVRTTKEKAEAEERKRKEKAEGNVKDREARQGGAPNKGNDLNLEKYSWVQSLEGVVIYIPVPPGTKSSFIACDIKTNHLKVGLEGQPPIIDGELFQSVKVDD
;
A
#
# COMPACT_ATOMS: atom_id res chain seq x y z
N LYS A 1 6.56 -29.52 -58.40
CA LYS A 1 7.23 -29.61 -57.07
C LYS A 1 7.28 -28.26 -56.35
N SER A 2 6.68 -27.18 -56.89
CA SER A 2 6.83 -25.82 -56.38
C SER A 2 5.70 -25.34 -55.46
N ASP A 3 4.53 -25.99 -55.49
CA ASP A 3 3.36 -25.56 -54.69
C ASP A 3 3.44 -25.93 -53.21
N SER A 4 4.16 -26.99 -52.85
CA SER A 4 4.31 -27.42 -51.45
C SER A 4 5.11 -26.42 -50.63
N VAL A 5 6.20 -25.90 -51.21
CA VAL A 5 7.10 -24.97 -50.52
C VAL A 5 6.41 -23.65 -50.21
N VAL A 6 5.52 -23.19 -51.09
CA VAL A 6 4.75 -21.95 -50.90
C VAL A 6 3.75 -22.10 -49.74
N ASN A 7 3.09 -23.25 -49.62
CA ASN A 7 2.16 -23.53 -48.52
C ASN A 7 2.87 -23.63 -47.16
N ASP A 8 4.04 -24.26 -47.12
CA ASP A 8 4.84 -24.39 -45.89
C ASP A 8 5.34 -23.02 -45.41
N VAL A 9 5.76 -22.15 -46.33
CA VAL A 9 6.16 -20.76 -46.01
C VAL A 9 4.96 -19.95 -45.49
N MET A 10 3.79 -20.06 -46.12
CA MET A 10 2.59 -19.36 -45.64
C MET A 10 2.13 -19.84 -44.25
N ALA A 11 2.26 -21.14 -43.96
CA ALA A 11 1.96 -21.68 -42.64
C ALA A 11 2.90 -21.11 -41.57
N LEU A 12 4.20 -21.04 -41.85
CA LEU A 12 5.19 -20.47 -40.94
C LEU A 12 4.96 -18.97 -40.67
N VAL A 13 4.57 -18.21 -41.69
CA VAL A 13 4.23 -16.78 -41.55
C VAL A 13 2.99 -16.58 -40.67
N ARG A 14 1.98 -17.46 -40.77
CA ARG A 14 0.79 -17.40 -39.91
C ARG A 14 1.13 -17.68 -38.45
N THR A 15 1.89 -18.74 -38.18
CA THR A 15 2.28 -19.09 -36.80
C THR A 15 3.16 -18.03 -36.14
N THR A 16 4.05 -17.40 -36.90
CA THR A 16 4.90 -16.32 -36.37
C THR A 16 4.10 -15.05 -36.10
N LYS A 17 3.15 -14.70 -36.97
CA LYS A 17 2.23 -13.58 -36.75
C LYS A 17 1.35 -13.78 -35.53
N GLU A 18 0.75 -14.96 -35.36
CA GLU A 18 -0.10 -15.30 -34.22
C GLU A 18 0.68 -15.25 -32.89
N LYS A 19 1.92 -15.73 -32.88
CA LYS A 19 2.80 -15.66 -31.69
C LYS A 19 3.17 -14.22 -31.33
N ALA A 20 3.45 -13.36 -32.32
CA ALA A 20 3.76 -11.96 -32.08
C ALA A 20 2.55 -11.19 -31.52
N GLU A 21 1.36 -11.42 -32.07
CA GLU A 21 0.12 -10.80 -31.58
C GLU A 21 -0.27 -11.27 -30.17
N ALA A 22 -0.03 -12.54 -29.84
CA ALA A 22 -0.28 -13.08 -28.51
C ALA A 22 0.66 -12.49 -27.43
N GLU A 23 1.94 -12.29 -27.76
CA GLU A 23 2.91 -11.64 -26.88
C GLU A 23 2.58 -10.16 -26.65
N GLU A 24 2.13 -9.45 -27.70
CA GLU A 24 1.73 -8.04 -27.57
C GLU A 24 0.49 -7.86 -26.68
N ARG A 25 -0.51 -8.75 -26.82
CA ARG A 25 -1.71 -8.75 -25.96
C ARG A 25 -1.35 -9.01 -24.50
N LYS A 26 -0.51 -10.01 -24.22
CA LYS A 26 -0.01 -10.29 -22.85
C LYS A 26 0.75 -9.10 -22.26
N ARG A 27 1.50 -8.37 -23.08
CA ARG A 27 2.25 -7.18 -22.64
C ARG A 27 1.33 -6.00 -22.33
N LYS A 28 0.28 -5.79 -23.13
CA LYS A 28 -0.75 -4.76 -22.88
C LYS A 28 -1.57 -5.07 -21.62
N GLU A 29 -2.03 -6.31 -21.45
CA GLU A 29 -2.77 -6.74 -20.26
C GLU A 29 -1.95 -6.57 -18.97
N LYS A 30 -0.65 -6.93 -18.99
CA LYS A 30 0.26 -6.70 -17.84
C LYS A 30 0.49 -5.22 -17.56
N ALA A 31 0.61 -4.39 -18.59
CA ALA A 31 0.78 -2.94 -18.42
C ALA A 31 -0.48 -2.29 -17.84
N GLU A 32 -1.67 -2.65 -18.34
CA GLU A 32 -2.95 -2.13 -17.86
C GLU A 32 -3.27 -2.60 -16.43
N GLY A 33 -2.95 -3.84 -16.07
CA GLY A 33 -3.09 -4.35 -14.71
C GLY A 33 -2.20 -3.61 -13.71
N ASN A 34 -0.97 -3.26 -14.11
CA ASN A 34 -0.03 -2.51 -13.27
C ASN A 34 -0.45 -1.05 -13.08
N VAL A 35 -1.00 -0.40 -14.12
CA VAL A 35 -1.55 0.96 -14.02
C VAL A 35 -2.75 1.00 -13.07
N LYS A 36 -3.67 0.04 -13.16
CA LYS A 36 -4.84 -0.04 -12.27
C LYS A 36 -4.48 -0.30 -10.80
N ASP A 37 -3.49 -1.14 -10.50
CA ASP A 37 -3.00 -1.33 -9.10
C ASP A 37 -2.36 -0.04 -8.57
N ARG A 38 -1.63 0.70 -9.43
CA ARG A 38 -1.04 1.99 -9.05
C ARG A 38 -2.10 3.06 -8.81
N GLU A 39 -3.12 3.14 -9.65
CA GLU A 39 -4.21 4.12 -9.53
C GLU A 39 -5.12 3.80 -8.34
N ALA A 40 -5.38 2.52 -8.04
CA ALA A 40 -6.11 2.12 -6.84
C ALA A 40 -5.35 2.45 -5.55
N ARG A 41 -4.00 2.45 -5.59
CA ARG A 41 -3.14 2.90 -4.47
C ARG A 41 -2.94 4.41 -4.41
N GLN A 42 -3.21 5.14 -5.49
CA GLN A 42 -3.05 6.60 -5.61
C GLN A 42 -4.39 7.35 -5.69
N GLY A 43 -5.50 6.67 -5.37
CA GLY A 43 -6.88 7.18 -5.43
C GLY A 43 -7.30 8.06 -4.25
N GLY A 44 -6.40 8.91 -3.76
CA GLY A 44 -6.75 10.02 -2.87
C GLY A 44 -5.89 11.20 -3.27
N ALA A 45 -6.51 12.36 -3.53
CA ALA A 45 -5.76 13.60 -3.56
C ALA A 45 -4.84 13.62 -2.33
N PRO A 46 -3.57 14.07 -2.42
CA PRO A 46 -2.74 14.28 -1.24
C PRO A 46 -3.47 15.31 -0.39
N ASN A 47 -4.28 14.83 0.56
CA ASN A 47 -5.09 15.67 1.39
C ASN A 47 -4.13 16.58 2.17
N LYS A 48 -4.58 17.81 2.44
CA LYS A 48 -3.77 18.87 3.06
C LYS A 48 -3.14 18.47 4.40
N GLY A 49 -3.66 17.41 5.02
CA GLY A 49 -2.94 16.38 5.75
C GLY A 49 -3.65 15.05 5.45
N ASN A 50 -2.95 13.93 5.51
CA ASN A 50 -3.53 12.59 5.28
C ASN A 50 -4.39 12.16 6.49
N ASP A 51 -5.38 12.97 6.82
CA ASP A 51 -6.06 12.98 8.11
C ASP A 51 -7.08 11.82 8.17
N LEU A 52 -6.77 10.77 8.93
CA LEU A 52 -7.77 9.78 9.32
C LEU A 52 -8.22 10.11 10.75
N ASN A 53 -9.47 10.55 10.87
CA ASN A 53 -10.10 10.84 12.15
C ASN A 53 -10.95 9.65 12.59
N LEU A 54 -10.53 8.95 13.64
CA LEU A 54 -11.29 7.86 14.27
C LEU A 54 -11.94 8.38 15.56
N GLU A 55 -12.94 7.66 16.07
CA GLU A 55 -13.64 8.06 17.30
C GLU A 55 -12.72 8.21 18.53
N LYS A 56 -11.59 7.50 18.54
CA LYS A 56 -10.67 7.42 19.70
C LYS A 56 -9.36 8.18 19.53
N TYR A 57 -8.95 8.48 18.30
CA TYR A 57 -7.70 9.17 17.99
C TYR A 57 -7.71 9.66 16.54
N SER A 58 -6.87 10.63 16.22
CA SER A 58 -6.64 11.07 14.85
C SER A 58 -5.16 10.97 14.53
N TRP A 59 -4.81 10.81 13.26
CA TRP A 59 -3.42 10.83 12.83
C TRP A 59 -3.24 11.51 11.49
N VAL A 60 -2.04 12.01 11.28
CA VAL A 60 -1.61 12.69 10.06
C VAL A 60 -0.25 12.11 9.66
N GLN A 61 -0.07 11.80 8.38
CA GLN A 61 1.20 11.33 7.83
C GLN A 61 1.79 12.37 6.88
N SER A 62 3.09 12.63 7.05
CA SER A 62 3.95 13.39 6.15
C SER A 62 5.06 12.49 5.61
N LEU A 63 5.93 13.04 4.75
CA LEU A 63 7.14 12.34 4.30
C LEU A 63 8.14 12.12 5.45
N GLU A 64 8.08 12.93 6.51
CA GLU A 64 9.00 12.87 7.65
C GLU A 64 8.55 11.86 8.71
N GLY A 65 7.25 11.61 8.83
CA GLY A 65 6.73 10.68 9.82
C GLY A 65 5.22 10.71 9.99
N VAL A 66 4.75 10.07 11.05
CA VAL A 66 3.34 10.00 11.44
C VAL A 66 3.16 10.67 12.80
N VAL A 67 2.16 11.54 12.90
CA VAL A 67 1.78 12.20 14.15
C VAL A 67 0.40 11.70 14.56
N ILE A 68 0.27 11.21 15.79
CA ILE A 68 -0.98 10.66 16.34
C ILE A 68 -1.44 11.54 17.50
N TYR A 69 -2.70 11.97 17.46
CA TYR A 69 -3.35 12.75 18.50
C TYR A 69 -4.39 11.89 19.22
N ILE A 70 -4.23 11.74 20.52
CA ILE A 70 -5.13 10.95 21.37
C ILE A 70 -5.75 11.88 22.42
N PRO A 71 -7.06 12.16 22.37
CA PRO A 71 -7.72 12.94 23.41
C PRO A 71 -7.72 12.17 24.73
N VAL A 72 -7.28 12.82 25.80
CA VAL A 72 -7.27 12.26 27.15
C VAL A 72 -8.23 13.04 28.06
N PRO A 73 -8.84 12.40 29.07
CA PRO A 73 -9.68 13.09 30.03
C PRO A 73 -8.92 14.22 30.78
N PRO A 74 -9.60 15.31 31.18
CA PRO A 74 -8.99 16.37 31.97
C PRO A 74 -8.38 15.82 33.27
N GLY A 75 -7.18 16.27 33.61
CA GLY A 75 -6.45 15.83 34.81
C GLY A 75 -5.59 14.58 34.63
N THR A 76 -5.54 14.01 33.42
CA THR A 76 -4.57 12.96 33.07
C THR A 76 -3.15 13.49 33.24
N LYS A 77 -2.37 12.83 34.10
CA LYS A 77 -0.95 13.10 34.29
C LYS A 77 -0.14 12.26 33.31
N SER A 78 1.06 12.74 32.94
CA SER A 78 1.98 11.99 32.08
C SER A 78 2.32 10.60 32.65
N SER A 79 2.39 10.47 33.98
CA SER A 79 2.66 9.20 34.64
C SER A 79 1.58 8.13 34.39
N PHE A 80 0.36 8.53 34.04
CA PHE A 80 -0.72 7.59 33.73
C PHE A 80 -0.79 7.23 32.25
N ILE A 81 0.11 7.76 31.42
CA ILE A 81 0.16 7.46 29.99
C ILE A 81 1.14 6.31 29.77
N ALA A 82 0.63 5.20 29.29
CA ALA A 82 1.44 4.08 28.81
C ALA A 82 1.62 4.23 27.30
N CYS A 83 2.85 4.49 26.85
CA CYS A 83 3.22 4.58 25.44
C CYS A 83 4.42 3.66 25.19
N ASP A 84 4.19 2.59 24.43
CA ASP A 84 5.19 1.61 24.03
C ASP A 84 5.27 1.61 22.50
N ILE A 85 6.40 2.11 21.99
CA ILE A 85 6.70 2.20 20.56
C ILE A 85 7.78 1.18 20.27
N LYS A 86 7.41 0.11 19.58
CA LYS A 86 8.35 -0.90 19.08
C LYS A 86 8.52 -0.71 17.60
N THR A 87 9.57 -1.32 17.05
CA THR A 87 9.90 -1.25 15.62
C THR A 87 8.68 -1.55 14.74
N ASN A 88 7.89 -2.57 15.08
CA ASN A 88 6.73 -2.99 14.28
C ASN A 88 5.40 -2.95 15.03
N HIS A 89 5.35 -2.37 16.23
CA HIS A 89 4.15 -2.41 17.06
C HIS A 89 3.99 -1.11 17.84
N LEU A 90 2.76 -0.60 17.89
CA LEU A 90 2.41 0.57 18.66
C LEU A 90 1.35 0.21 19.69
N LYS A 91 1.64 0.54 20.95
CA LYS A 91 0.68 0.42 22.04
C LYS A 91 0.61 1.73 22.81
N VAL A 92 -0.57 2.34 22.84
CA VAL A 92 -0.80 3.60 23.55
C VAL A 92 -2.10 3.52 24.33
N GLY A 93 -2.09 3.96 25.58
CA GLY A 93 -3.27 4.00 26.42
C GLY A 93 -3.01 4.62 27.78
N LEU A 94 -4.00 4.49 28.66
CA LEU A 94 -3.86 4.87 30.07
C LEU A 94 -3.45 3.66 30.90
N GLU A 95 -2.57 3.86 31.87
CA GLU A 95 -2.12 2.82 32.78
C GLU A 95 -3.30 2.24 33.57
N GLY A 96 -3.39 0.91 33.64
CA GLY A 96 -4.51 0.21 34.30
C GLY A 96 -5.82 0.15 33.51
N GLN A 97 -5.88 0.77 32.32
CA GLN A 97 -7.03 0.72 31.41
C GLN A 97 -6.70 -0.11 30.16
N PRO A 98 -7.72 -0.58 29.41
CA PRO A 98 -7.49 -1.13 28.08
C PRO A 98 -6.78 -0.13 27.16
N PRO A 99 -5.77 -0.56 26.38
CA PRO A 99 -5.05 0.32 25.48
C PRO A 99 -5.99 0.91 24.41
N ILE A 100 -5.76 2.17 24.08
CA ILE A 100 -6.52 2.90 23.04
C ILE A 100 -6.08 2.43 21.66
N ILE A 101 -4.76 2.21 21.50
CA ILE A 101 -4.13 1.66 20.32
C ILE A 101 -3.32 0.45 20.78
N ASP A 102 -3.52 -0.70 20.14
CA ASP A 102 -2.70 -1.90 20.32
C ASP A 102 -2.68 -2.63 18.99
N GLY A 103 -1.61 -2.48 18.21
CA GLY A 103 -1.56 -3.04 16.87
C GLY A 103 -0.21 -2.94 16.19
N GLU A 104 -0.06 -3.75 15.14
CA GLU A 104 1.12 -3.77 14.30
C GLU A 104 1.18 -2.53 13.40
N LEU A 105 2.40 -1.99 13.26
CA LEU A 105 2.68 -0.88 12.36
C LEU A 105 2.79 -1.39 10.93
N PHE A 106 2.34 -0.57 9.97
CA PHE A 106 2.38 -0.92 8.55
C PHE A 106 3.82 -1.15 8.03
N GLN A 107 4.79 -0.44 8.61
CA GLN A 107 6.22 -0.56 8.33
C GLN A 107 7.02 -0.36 9.62
N SER A 108 8.26 -0.83 9.59
CA SER A 108 9.20 -0.64 10.68
C SER A 108 9.49 0.83 10.93
N VAL A 109 9.41 1.27 12.18
CA VAL A 109 9.80 2.62 12.63
C VAL A 109 11.11 2.57 13.38
N LYS A 110 11.88 3.67 13.26
CA LYS A 110 13.05 3.88 14.10
C LYS A 110 12.56 4.24 15.50
N VAL A 111 12.92 3.42 16.48
CA VAL A 111 12.64 3.67 17.89
C VAL A 111 13.86 4.39 18.47
N ASP A 112 13.63 5.47 19.20
CA ASP A 112 14.66 6.08 20.04
C ASP A 112 14.56 5.45 21.44
N ASP A 113 15.72 5.10 22.02
CA ASP A 113 15.88 4.51 23.36
C ASP A 113 15.74 5.57 24.47
#